data_AF-A0A6H0IWZ0-F1
#
_entry.id   AF-A0A6H0IWZ0-F1
#
_cell.length_a   1.000
_cell.length_b   1.000
_cell.length_c   1.000
_cell.angle_alpha   90.00
_cell.angle_beta   90.00
_cell.angle_gamma   90.00
#
_symmetry.space_group_name_H-M   'P 1'
#
loop_
_entity.id
_entity.type
_entity.pdbx_description
1 polymer ?
#
loop_
_entity_poly.entity_id
_entity_poly.type
_entity_poly.pdbx_seq_one_letter_code
_entity_poly.pdbx_strand_id
1 'polypeptide(L)'
;MKFLTGGRKAPFTDRIASRFAFWIINGHAPPDQPALDQLERERRRHLQWLLVQLAIYFSFGGFLAMAAPDAVVFVAAVALLVAAPTLWRLGRDWRATPALFEGVDHEHELVQEVERACERSEHVARYRKRQRKLKRPLLRIEAVAMVAVPDLDEQHWRLGER
;
A
#
# COMPACT_ATOMS: atom_id res chain seq x y z
N MET A 1 -17.06 -11.02 -23.72
CA MET A 1 -15.92 -10.08 -23.68
C MET A 1 -15.46 -9.88 -22.24
N LYS A 2 -14.49 -10.68 -21.76
CA LYS A 2 -13.94 -10.64 -20.39
C LYS A 2 -12.44 -10.29 -20.43
N PHE A 3 -12.08 -9.10 -20.92
CA PHE A 3 -10.66 -8.71 -21.04
C PHE A 3 -10.30 -7.34 -20.43
N LEU A 4 -11.21 -6.67 -19.69
CA LEU A 4 -10.90 -5.35 -19.10
C LEU A 4 -11.09 -5.25 -17.58
N THR A 5 -11.52 -6.31 -16.89
CA THR A 5 -11.47 -6.38 -15.41
C THR A 5 -10.26 -7.19 -14.96
N GLY A 6 -9.10 -6.97 -15.60
CA GLY A 6 -7.82 -7.33 -15.00
C GLY A 6 -7.70 -6.50 -13.74
N GLY A 7 -8.01 -7.11 -12.59
CA GLY A 7 -8.16 -6.43 -11.30
C GLY A 7 -7.05 -5.39 -11.14
N ARG A 8 -7.43 -4.11 -11.16
CA ARG A 8 -6.51 -3.01 -10.89
C ARG A 8 -5.85 -3.37 -9.57
N LYS A 9 -4.58 -3.79 -9.62
CA LYS A 9 -3.83 -4.13 -8.41
C LYS A 9 -3.96 -2.92 -7.50
N ALA A 10 -4.62 -3.09 -6.35
CA ALA A 10 -4.74 -2.05 -5.36
C ALA A 10 -3.33 -1.48 -5.07
N PRO A 11 -3.21 -0.16 -4.81
CA PRO A 11 -1.96 0.46 -4.39
C PRO A 11 -1.24 -0.39 -3.34
N PHE A 12 0.10 -0.38 -3.34
CA PHE A 12 0.88 -1.20 -2.43
C PHE A 12 0.53 -0.91 -0.96
N THR A 13 0.30 0.36 -0.64
CA THR A 13 -0.23 0.83 0.65
C THR A 13 -1.53 0.13 1.05
N ASP A 14 -2.52 0.11 0.17
CA ASP A 14 -3.85 -0.44 0.44
C ASP A 14 -3.77 -1.98 0.60
N ARG A 15 -2.87 -2.61 -0.15
CA ARG A 15 -2.57 -4.05 0.00
C ARG A 15 -1.96 -4.38 1.36
N ILE A 16 -1.00 -3.60 1.84
CA ILE A 16 -0.43 -3.88 3.17
C ILE A 16 -1.48 -3.66 4.25
N ALA A 17 -2.25 -2.57 4.19
CA ALA A 17 -3.32 -2.31 5.14
C ALA A 17 -4.35 -3.45 5.18
N SER A 18 -4.73 -3.99 4.01
CA SER A 18 -5.65 -5.14 3.93
C SER A 18 -5.07 -6.43 4.54
N ARG A 19 -3.76 -6.71 4.33
CA ARG A 19 -3.08 -7.86 4.94
C ARG A 19 -3.02 -7.73 6.47
N PHE A 20 -2.79 -6.52 6.97
CA PHE A 20 -2.81 -6.24 8.41
C PHE A 20 -4.21 -6.38 9.00
N ALA A 21 -5.22 -5.88 8.30
CA ALA A 21 -6.61 -6.04 8.72
C ALA A 21 -6.98 -7.53 8.84
N PHE A 22 -6.55 -8.37 7.88
CA PHE A 22 -6.73 -9.81 7.94
C PHE A 22 -6.06 -10.43 9.19
N TRP A 23 -4.85 -10.01 9.54
CA TRP A 23 -4.18 -10.47 10.77
C TRP A 23 -4.97 -10.13 12.04
N ILE A 24 -5.53 -8.91 12.09
CA ILE A 24 -6.33 -8.44 13.22
C ILE A 24 -7.60 -9.29 13.38
N ILE A 25 -8.32 -9.54 12.28
CA ILE A 25 -9.56 -10.32 12.26
C ILE A 25 -9.30 -11.75 12.74
N ASN A 26 -8.26 -12.40 12.21
CA ASN A 26 -7.87 -13.76 12.58
C ASN A 26 -7.22 -13.87 13.98
N GLY A 27 -7.08 -12.75 14.70
CA GLY A 27 -6.63 -12.76 16.08
C GLY A 27 -5.14 -13.07 16.25
N HIS A 28 -4.33 -12.89 15.20
CA HIS A 28 -2.89 -13.07 15.28
C HIS A 28 -2.23 -12.07 16.24
N ALA A 29 -1.02 -12.44 16.69
CA ALA A 29 -0.19 -11.55 17.49
C ALA A 29 0.17 -10.28 16.68
N PRO A 30 0.44 -9.16 17.38
CA PRO A 30 1.01 -7.99 16.72
C PRO A 30 2.27 -8.35 15.92
N PRO A 31 2.51 -7.68 14.79
CA PRO A 31 3.72 -7.90 14.00
C PRO A 31 4.96 -7.51 14.79
N ASP A 32 5.89 -8.46 14.89
CA ASP A 32 7.21 -8.24 15.46
C ASP A 32 8.11 -7.49 14.47
N GLN A 33 9.25 -6.96 14.96
CA GLN A 33 10.25 -6.25 14.15
C GLN A 33 10.65 -7.00 12.86
N PRO A 34 10.86 -8.34 12.87
CA PRO A 34 11.21 -9.08 11.64
C PRO A 34 10.11 -9.04 10.56
N ALA A 35 8.83 -9.00 10.95
CA ALA A 35 7.72 -8.90 10.02
C ALA A 35 7.66 -7.49 9.40
N LEU A 36 7.93 -6.45 10.20
CA LEU A 36 8.06 -5.07 9.72
C LEU A 36 9.24 -4.93 8.74
N ASP A 37 10.39 -5.52 9.06
CA ASP A 37 11.58 -5.51 8.20
C ASP A 37 11.33 -6.27 6.88
N GLN A 38 10.51 -7.33 6.91
CA GLN A 38 10.09 -8.02 5.70
C GLN A 38 9.21 -7.14 4.81
N LEU A 39 8.25 -6.41 5.39
CA LEU A 39 7.38 -5.49 4.66
C LEU A 39 8.17 -4.32 4.08
N GLU A 40 9.18 -3.81 4.80
CA GLU A 40 10.09 -2.81 4.26
C GLU A 40 10.90 -3.36 3.08
N ARG A 41 11.37 -4.62 3.15
CA ARG A 41 12.03 -5.27 2.01
C ARG A 41 11.08 -5.44 0.82
N GLU A 42 9.83 -5.82 1.05
CA GLU A 42 8.78 -5.89 0.01
C GLU A 42 8.53 -4.51 -0.62
N ARG A 43 8.48 -3.44 0.19
CA ARG A 43 8.39 -2.04 -0.28
C ARG A 43 9.55 -1.71 -1.20
N ARG A 44 10.79 -1.97 -0.76
CA ARG A 44 11.99 -1.67 -1.54
C ARG A 44 11.97 -2.41 -2.89
N ARG A 45 11.58 -3.68 -2.90
CA ARG A 45 11.43 -4.46 -4.13
C ARG A 45 10.34 -3.91 -5.05
N HIS A 46 9.19 -3.52 -4.50
CA HIS A 46 8.10 -2.92 -5.27
C HIS A 46 8.53 -1.59 -5.91
N LEU A 47 9.19 -0.71 -5.15
CA LEU A 47 9.73 0.55 -5.66
C LEU A 47 10.79 0.32 -6.73
N GLN A 48 11.71 -0.63 -6.53
CA GLN A 48 12.69 -1.04 -7.53
C GLN A 48 12.01 -1.54 -8.82
N TRP A 49 10.96 -2.33 -8.69
CA TRP A 49 10.21 -2.84 -9.84
C TRP A 49 9.52 -1.72 -10.62
N LEU A 50 8.90 -0.76 -9.94
CA LEU A 50 8.33 0.43 -10.58
C LEU A 50 9.39 1.29 -11.29
N LEU A 51 10.58 1.44 -10.68
CA LEU A 51 11.71 2.13 -11.31
C LEU A 51 12.20 1.40 -12.57
N VAL A 52 12.30 0.08 -12.53
CA VAL A 52 12.66 -0.74 -13.70
C VAL A 52 11.59 -0.61 -14.80
N GLN A 53 10.31 -0.63 -14.46
CA GLN A 53 9.25 -0.40 -15.44
C GLN A 53 9.36 0.97 -16.11
N LEU A 54 9.66 2.02 -15.33
CA LEU A 54 9.90 3.35 -15.86
C LEU A 54 11.11 3.37 -16.79
N ALA A 55 12.21 2.75 -16.39
CA ALA A 55 13.40 2.62 -17.23
C ALA A 55 13.06 1.95 -18.57
N ILE A 56 12.26 0.87 -18.57
CA ILE A 56 11.82 0.20 -19.79
C ILE A 56 10.98 1.14 -20.67
N TYR A 57 10.01 1.86 -20.10
CA TYR A 57 9.19 2.81 -20.86
C TYR A 57 10.04 3.92 -21.50
N PHE A 58 10.98 4.48 -20.76
CA PHE A 58 11.85 5.54 -21.27
C PHE A 58 12.89 5.02 -22.27
N SER A 59 13.44 3.81 -22.08
CA SER A 59 14.34 3.19 -23.05
C SER A 59 13.64 2.89 -24.38
N PHE A 60 12.41 2.39 -24.33
CA PHE A 60 11.62 2.14 -25.54
C PHE A 60 11.23 3.45 -26.24
N GLY A 61 10.83 4.47 -25.46
CA GLY A 61 10.57 5.81 -25.99
C GLY A 61 11.82 6.44 -26.62
N GLY A 62 12.99 6.28 -25.99
CA GLY A 62 14.27 6.75 -26.52
C GLY A 62 14.67 6.04 -27.82
N PHE A 63 14.52 4.72 -27.89
CA PHE A 63 14.76 3.95 -29.12
C PHE A 63 13.84 4.39 -30.26
N LEU A 64 12.54 4.56 -29.99
CA LEU A 64 11.58 5.05 -30.98
C LEU A 64 11.91 6.48 -31.44
N ALA A 65 12.37 7.34 -30.54
CA ALA A 65 12.79 8.70 -30.87
C ALA A 65 14.05 8.72 -31.76
N MET A 66 14.97 7.76 -31.59
CA MET A 66 16.13 7.59 -32.48
C MET A 66 15.74 7.02 -33.84
N ALA A 67 14.76 6.11 -33.91
CA ALA A 67 14.30 5.48 -35.14
C ALA A 67 13.41 6.41 -35.99
N ALA A 68 12.73 7.38 -35.37
CA ALA A 68 11.85 8.35 -36.02
C ALA A 68 12.12 9.77 -35.47
N PRO A 69 13.24 10.41 -35.88
CA PRO A 69 13.65 11.72 -35.38
C PRO A 69 12.61 12.82 -35.66
N ASP A 70 11.88 12.71 -36.76
CA ASP A 70 10.85 13.66 -37.15
C ASP A 70 9.59 13.60 -36.25
N ALA A 71 9.45 12.52 -35.46
CA ALA A 71 8.33 12.28 -34.56
C ALA A 71 8.72 12.32 -33.07
N VAL A 72 9.92 12.80 -32.72
CA VAL A 72 10.46 12.77 -31.34
C VAL A 72 9.50 13.36 -30.30
N VAL A 73 8.87 14.50 -30.59
CA VAL A 73 7.92 15.14 -29.68
C VAL A 73 6.70 14.27 -29.44
N PHE A 74 6.19 13.61 -30.49
CA PHE A 74 5.05 12.70 -30.39
C PHE A 74 5.42 11.43 -29.62
N VAL A 75 6.58 10.83 -29.90
CA VAL A 75 7.10 9.66 -29.18
C VAL A 75 7.32 9.98 -27.70
N ALA A 76 7.88 11.15 -27.38
CA ALA A 76 8.07 11.60 -26.01
C ALA A 76 6.72 11.78 -25.27
N ALA A 77 5.73 12.39 -25.92
CA ALA A 77 4.39 12.55 -25.35
C ALA A 77 3.69 11.20 -25.07
N VAL A 78 3.79 10.25 -26.02
CA VAL A 78 3.24 8.91 -25.85
C VAL A 78 3.95 8.14 -24.73
N ALA A 79 5.28 8.22 -24.66
CA ALA A 79 6.05 7.59 -23.59
C ALA A 79 5.68 8.16 -22.21
N LEU A 80 5.51 9.48 -22.10
CA LEU A 80 5.02 10.15 -20.89
C LEU A 80 3.61 9.70 -20.50
N LEU A 81 2.69 9.61 -21.45
CA LEU A 81 1.32 9.16 -21.19
C LEU A 81 1.26 7.72 -20.69
N VAL A 82 2.08 6.83 -21.28
CA VAL A 82 2.17 5.42 -20.86
C VAL A 82 2.85 5.29 -19.49
N ALA A 83 3.86 6.13 -19.21
CA ALA A 83 4.59 6.13 -17.94
C ALA A 83 3.87 6.85 -16.80
N ALA A 84 2.95 7.78 -17.08
CA ALA A 84 2.29 8.63 -16.09
C ALA A 84 1.60 7.87 -14.94
N PRO A 85 0.85 6.77 -15.18
CA PRO A 85 0.27 5.98 -14.08
C PRO A 85 1.33 5.38 -13.15
N THR A 86 2.47 4.95 -13.71
CA THR A 86 3.58 4.35 -12.96
C THR A 86 4.35 5.41 -12.18
N LEU A 87 4.57 6.59 -12.77
CA LEU A 87 5.14 7.77 -12.09
C LEU A 87 4.28 8.21 -10.90
N TRP A 88 2.97 8.30 -11.11
CA TRP A 88 2.04 8.66 -10.05
C TRP A 88 2.07 7.66 -8.89
N ARG A 89 2.02 6.36 -9.20
CA ARG A 89 2.12 5.30 -8.18
C ARG A 89 3.45 5.32 -7.46
N LEU A 90 4.55 5.49 -8.17
CA LEU A 90 5.88 5.60 -7.57
C LEU A 90 5.94 6.79 -6.62
N GLY A 91 5.49 7.97 -7.04
CA GLY A 91 5.49 9.17 -6.20
C GLY A 91 4.60 9.04 -4.96
N ARG A 92 3.40 8.46 -5.13
CA ARG A 92 2.49 8.17 -4.01
C ARG A 92 3.10 7.16 -3.04
N ASP A 93 3.54 6.00 -3.53
CA ASP A 93 4.06 4.92 -2.69
C ASP A 93 5.39 5.33 -2.03
N TRP A 94 6.21 6.15 -2.70
CA TRP A 94 7.46 6.68 -2.14
C TRP A 94 7.22 7.59 -0.93
N ARG A 95 6.18 8.43 -0.98
CA ARG A 95 5.86 9.36 0.12
C ARG A 95 4.98 8.74 1.21
N ALA A 96 3.92 8.03 0.82
CA ALA A 96 2.88 7.58 1.75
C ALA A 96 3.31 6.33 2.53
N THR A 97 4.07 5.43 1.91
CA THR A 97 4.38 4.12 2.53
C THR A 97 5.35 4.21 3.72
N PRO A 98 6.39 5.07 3.74
CA PRO A 98 7.23 5.27 4.92
C PRO A 98 6.44 5.75 6.14
N ALA A 99 5.52 6.70 5.95
CA ALA A 99 4.70 7.27 7.02
C ALA A 99 3.78 6.24 7.71
N LEU A 100 3.46 5.12 7.04
CA LEU A 100 2.68 4.03 7.64
C LEU A 100 3.44 3.29 8.75
N PHE A 101 4.76 3.29 8.72
CA PHE A 101 5.58 2.62 9.72
C PHE A 101 5.92 3.52 10.91
N GLU A 102 5.51 4.80 10.87
CA GLU A 102 5.69 5.74 11.97
C GLU A 102 4.67 5.48 13.10
N GLY A 103 5.05 5.84 14.32
CA GLY A 103 4.16 5.76 15.49
C GLY A 103 3.09 6.84 15.46
N VAL A 104 1.88 6.51 15.90
CA VAL A 104 0.69 7.40 15.86
C VAL A 104 0.63 8.37 17.06
N ASP A 105 1.71 8.51 17.83
CA ASP A 105 1.70 9.29 19.08
C ASP A 105 1.40 10.80 18.89
N HIS A 106 1.33 11.29 17.65
CA HIS A 106 1.08 12.70 17.31
C HIS A 106 -0.21 12.97 16.53
N GLU A 107 -0.98 11.94 16.15
CA GLU A 107 -2.20 12.10 15.35
C GLU A 107 -3.46 11.77 16.17
N HIS A 108 -3.97 12.77 16.89
CA HIS A 108 -5.16 12.65 17.73
C HIS A 108 -6.40 12.16 16.94
N GLU A 109 -6.54 12.53 15.67
CA GLU A 109 -7.66 12.13 14.82
C GLU A 109 -7.67 10.63 14.54
N LEU A 110 -6.52 10.05 14.20
CA LEU A 110 -6.42 8.63 13.85
C LEU A 110 -6.68 7.73 15.06
N VAL A 111 -6.26 8.16 16.26
CA VAL A 111 -6.54 7.43 17.51
C VAL A 111 -8.03 7.42 17.82
N GLN A 112 -8.73 8.55 17.61
CA GLN A 112 -10.19 8.62 17.79
C GLN A 112 -10.93 7.71 16.81
N GLU A 113 -10.49 7.64 15.55
CA GLU A 113 -11.07 6.72 14.57
C GLU A 113 -10.90 5.25 14.98
N VAL A 114 -9.73 4.90 15.52
CA VAL A 114 -9.49 3.55 16.06
C VAL A 114 -10.42 3.25 17.25
N GLU A 115 -10.68 4.23 18.12
CA GLU A 115 -11.62 4.06 19.24
C GLU A 115 -13.05 3.83 18.73
N ARG A 116 -13.52 4.61 17.75
CA ARG A 116 -14.81 4.36 17.08
C ARG A 116 -14.83 2.98 16.41
N ALA A 117 -13.74 2.55 15.79
CA ALA A 117 -13.65 1.22 15.19
C ALA A 117 -13.70 0.09 16.25
N CYS A 118 -13.18 0.32 17.46
CA CYS A 118 -13.30 -0.61 18.58
C CYS A 118 -14.76 -0.76 19.04
N GLU A 119 -15.55 0.30 19.01
CA GLU A 119 -16.99 0.25 19.32
C GLU A 119 -17.77 -0.56 18.26
N ARG A 120 -17.36 -0.48 16.99
CA ARG A 120 -17.99 -1.19 15.88
C ARG A 120 -17.56 -2.65 15.74
N SER A 121 -16.37 -3.03 16.23
CA SER A 121 -15.82 -4.38 16.03
C SER A 121 -15.09 -4.92 17.25
N GLU A 122 -15.57 -6.07 17.75
CA GLU A 122 -14.96 -6.76 18.89
C GLU A 122 -13.54 -7.25 18.58
N HIS A 123 -13.25 -7.62 17.32
CA HIS A 123 -11.90 -8.04 16.89
C HIS A 123 -10.90 -6.90 17.06
N VAL A 124 -11.28 -5.69 16.63
CA VAL A 124 -10.47 -4.48 16.78
C VAL A 124 -10.29 -4.14 18.26
N ALA A 125 -11.34 -4.19 19.06
CA ALA A 125 -11.27 -3.92 20.50
C ALA A 125 -10.30 -4.88 21.22
N ARG A 126 -10.38 -6.20 20.93
CA ARG A 126 -9.47 -7.20 21.51
C ARG A 126 -8.02 -6.94 21.09
N TYR A 127 -7.78 -6.63 19.82
CA TYR A 127 -6.44 -6.32 19.33
C TYR A 127 -5.87 -5.05 19.97
N ARG A 128 -6.66 -3.97 20.04
CA ARG A 128 -6.26 -2.71 20.69
C ARG A 128 -5.91 -2.91 22.16
N LYS A 129 -6.67 -3.75 22.87
CA LYS A 129 -6.37 -4.14 24.27
C LYS A 129 -5.04 -4.88 24.40
N ARG A 130 -4.71 -5.79 23.46
CA ARG A 130 -3.40 -6.47 23.43
C ARG A 130 -2.26 -5.48 23.19
N GLN A 131 -2.43 -4.54 22.26
CA GLN A 131 -1.43 -3.52 21.98
C GLN A 131 -1.13 -2.63 23.19
N ARG A 132 -2.17 -2.17 23.91
CA ARG A 132 -1.99 -1.36 25.13
C ARG A 132 -1.17 -2.08 26.21
N LYS A 133 -1.25 -3.41 26.31
CA LYS A 133 -0.44 -4.20 27.26
C LYS A 133 1.05 -4.21 26.93
N LEU A 134 1.42 -4.05 25.67
CA LEU A 134 2.82 -4.03 25.22
C LEU A 134 3.51 -2.70 25.49
N LYS A 135 2.78 -1.67 25.97
CA LYS A 135 3.31 -0.32 26.28
C LYS A 135 4.13 0.31 25.14
N ARG A 136 3.86 -0.08 23.90
CA ARG A 136 4.50 0.48 22.71
C ARG A 136 3.53 1.40 21.96
N PRO A 137 4.04 2.38 21.20
CA PRO A 137 3.21 3.18 20.33
C PRO A 137 2.50 2.31 19.30
N LEU A 138 1.26 2.71 18.98
CA LEU A 138 0.52 2.09 17.89
C LEU A 138 1.17 2.52 16.57
N LEU A 139 1.45 1.57 15.67
CA LEU A 139 1.94 1.92 14.34
C LEU A 139 0.79 2.47 13.49
N ARG A 140 1.10 3.41 12.60
CA ARG A 140 0.08 4.01 11.71
C ARG A 140 -0.58 2.98 10.81
N ILE A 141 0.19 2.00 10.34
CA ILE A 141 -0.32 0.87 9.55
C ILE A 141 -1.30 0.01 10.34
N GLU A 142 -1.08 -0.17 11.64
CA GLU A 142 -2.00 -0.90 12.52
C GLU A 142 -3.26 -0.09 12.77
N ALA A 143 -3.14 1.22 12.97
CA ALA A 143 -4.28 2.13 13.13
C ALA A 143 -5.16 2.15 11.86
N VAL A 144 -4.57 2.37 10.69
CA VAL A 144 -5.28 2.34 9.40
C VAL A 144 -5.97 0.99 9.18
N ALA A 145 -5.28 -0.12 9.49
CA ALA A 145 -5.89 -1.45 9.41
C ALA A 145 -7.08 -1.60 10.35
N MET A 146 -6.96 -1.16 11.61
CA MET A 146 -8.08 -1.19 12.58
C MET A 146 -9.28 -0.38 12.13
N VAL A 147 -9.06 0.80 11.53
CA VAL A 147 -10.14 1.65 11.02
C VAL A 147 -10.84 1.00 9.82
N ALA A 148 -10.11 0.27 8.98
CA ALA A 148 -10.68 -0.41 7.82
C ALA A 148 -11.47 -1.68 8.18
N VAL A 149 -11.09 -2.41 9.24
CA VAL A 149 -11.69 -3.71 9.60
C VAL A 149 -13.22 -3.71 9.65
N PRO A 150 -13.91 -2.75 10.31
CA PRO A 150 -15.37 -2.73 10.39
C PRO A 150 -16.07 -2.63 9.04
N ASP A 151 -15.38 -2.11 8.02
CA ASP A 151 -15.95 -1.80 6.71
C ASP A 151 -15.51 -2.81 5.62
N LEU A 152 -14.74 -3.85 5.99
CA LEU A 152 -14.27 -4.89 5.06
C LEU A 152 -15.30 -6.01 4.88
N ASP A 153 -15.61 -6.34 3.61
CA ASP A 153 -16.38 -7.53 3.24
C ASP A 153 -15.49 -8.76 2.96
N GLU A 154 -16.13 -9.93 2.83
CA GLU A 154 -15.48 -11.22 2.53
C GLU A 154 -14.55 -11.20 1.29
N GLN A 155 -14.84 -10.36 0.30
CA GLN A 155 -14.06 -10.29 -0.94
C GLN A 155 -12.73 -9.57 -0.72
N HIS A 156 -12.69 -8.59 0.18
CA HIS A 156 -11.46 -7.89 0.53
C HIS A 156 -10.48 -8.78 1.30
N TRP A 157 -10.96 -9.82 1.99
CA TRP A 157 -10.11 -10.75 2.75
C TRP A 157 -9.28 -11.66 1.83
N ARG A 158 -9.86 -12.11 0.72
CA ARG A 158 -9.21 -13.02 -0.26
C ARG A 158 -8.03 -12.37 -1.02
N LEU A 159 -7.90 -11.04 -0.96
CA LEU A 159 -6.75 -10.32 -1.49
C LEU A 159 -5.51 -10.48 -0.59
N GLY A 160 -5.68 -10.80 0.69
CA GLY A 160 -4.60 -11.04 1.65
C GLY A 160 -4.05 -12.46 1.64
N GLU A 161 -4.74 -13.42 1.00
CA GLU A 161 -4.37 -14.85 0.94
C GLU A 161 -3.42 -15.21 -0.22
N ARG A 162 -3.18 -14.29 -1.16
CA ARG A 162 -2.40 -14.54 -2.39
C ARG A 162 -0.98 -14.00 -2.36
#